data_AF-A0A6B3F831-F1
#
_entry.id   AF-A0A6B3F831-F1
#
_cell.length_a   1.000
_cell.length_b   1.000
_cell.length_c   1.000
_cell.angle_alpha   90.00
_cell.angle_beta   90.00
_cell.angle_gamma   90.00
#
_symmetry.space_group_name_H-M   'P 1'
#
loop_
_entity.id
_entity.type
_entity.pdbx_description
1 polymer ?
#
loop_
_entity_poly.entity_id
_entity_poly.type
_entity_poly.pdbx_seq_one_letter_code
_entity_poly.pdbx_strand_id
1 'polypeptide(L)'
;DIWDREKLQGYDFALCSAGLDPDASPEELELSAEWLTWGTYGDDYYPLVFGRPRDLAAARLLHARLLACMPLDDPALAEGFAEAPIERALADLWTRTAEPMDPVTRAAFRDGVEHMLESWLWELGNQAQHRVPDPVDYLEMRRHTFGS
;
A
#
# COMPACT_ATOMS: atom_id res chain seq x y z
N ASP A 1 9.81 -11.20 -10.19
CA ASP A 1 8.56 -10.87 -9.50
C ASP A 1 8.34 -11.85 -8.35
N ILE A 2 7.62 -11.47 -7.30
CA ILE A 2 7.37 -12.32 -6.11
C ILE A 2 6.06 -13.10 -6.19
N TRP A 3 5.14 -12.64 -7.06
CA TRP A 3 3.89 -13.28 -7.38
C TRP A 3 3.93 -13.85 -8.80
N ASP A 4 3.13 -14.89 -8.99
CA ASP A 4 2.80 -15.42 -10.30
C ASP A 4 1.28 -15.31 -10.53
N ARG A 5 0.84 -15.71 -11.72
CA ARG A 5 -0.59 -15.67 -12.09
C ARG A 5 -1.45 -16.54 -11.17
N GLU A 6 -0.94 -17.71 -10.74
CA GLU A 6 -1.70 -18.65 -9.93
C GLU A 6 -1.97 -18.08 -8.54
N LYS A 7 -0.97 -17.47 -7.90
CA LYS A 7 -1.14 -16.74 -6.64
C LYS A 7 -2.16 -15.61 -6.77
N LEU A 8 -2.01 -14.76 -7.80
CA LEU A 8 -2.91 -13.62 -8.00
C LEU A 8 -4.37 -14.07 -8.18
N GLN A 9 -4.60 -15.14 -8.95
CA GLN A 9 -5.93 -15.74 -9.11
C GLN A 9 -6.44 -16.36 -7.81
N GLY A 10 -5.57 -16.98 -7.01
CA GLY A 10 -5.93 -17.60 -5.74
C GLY A 10 -6.28 -16.62 -4.63
N TYR A 11 -5.72 -15.40 -4.64
CA TYR A 11 -6.08 -14.34 -3.68
C TYR A 11 -7.48 -13.76 -3.91
N ASP A 12 -7.95 -13.78 -5.17
CA ASP A 12 -9.29 -13.34 -5.58
C ASP A 12 -9.73 -11.99 -4.98
N PHE A 13 -8.93 -10.95 -5.25
CA PHE A 13 -9.20 -9.59 -4.76
C PHE A 13 -10.53 -9.00 -5.30
N ALA A 14 -11.00 -9.47 -6.45
CA ALA A 14 -12.32 -9.12 -6.97
C ALA A 14 -13.45 -9.64 -6.07
N LEU A 15 -13.39 -10.92 -5.66
CA LEU A 15 -14.34 -11.46 -4.69
C LEU A 15 -14.24 -10.77 -3.33
N CYS A 16 -13.02 -10.46 -2.87
CA CYS A 16 -12.81 -9.72 -1.63
C CYS A 16 -13.47 -8.33 -1.70
N SER A 17 -13.22 -7.58 -2.77
CA SER A 17 -13.79 -6.25 -2.98
C SER A 17 -15.32 -6.29 -3.02
N ALA A 18 -15.92 -7.23 -3.75
CA ALA A 18 -17.38 -7.39 -3.82
C ALA A 18 -18.00 -7.75 -2.45
N GLY A 19 -17.26 -8.43 -1.58
CA GLY A 19 -17.69 -8.73 -0.22
C GLY A 19 -17.60 -7.52 0.72
N LEU A 20 -16.71 -6.56 0.46
CA LEU A 20 -16.53 -5.34 1.26
C LEU A 20 -17.59 -4.28 0.94
N ASP A 21 -17.91 -4.09 -0.34
CA ASP A 21 -18.93 -3.13 -0.78
C ASP A 21 -19.88 -3.76 -1.81
N PRO A 22 -20.93 -4.48 -1.36
CA PRO A 22 -21.83 -5.19 -2.26
C PRO A 22 -22.74 -4.27 -3.09
N ASP A 23 -22.86 -3.00 -2.71
CA ASP A 23 -23.71 -2.01 -3.37
C ASP A 23 -22.93 -1.11 -4.35
N ALA A 24 -21.60 -1.24 -4.38
CA ALA A 24 -20.72 -0.51 -5.30
C ALA A 24 -20.98 -0.85 -6.77
N SER A 25 -20.71 0.13 -7.62
CA SER A 25 -20.67 -0.05 -9.07
C SER A 25 -19.50 -0.97 -9.49
N PRO A 26 -19.56 -1.57 -10.69
CA PRO A 26 -18.44 -2.37 -11.22
C PRO A 26 -17.11 -1.61 -11.25
N GLU A 27 -17.13 -0.33 -11.59
CA GLU A 27 -15.94 0.51 -11.69
C GLU A 27 -15.33 0.80 -10.30
N GLU A 28 -16.16 1.00 -9.28
CA GLU A 28 -15.72 1.16 -7.89
C GLU A 28 -15.13 -0.15 -7.35
N LEU A 29 -15.77 -1.29 -7.65
CA LEU A 29 -15.26 -2.62 -7.28
C LEU A 29 -13.93 -2.95 -7.95
N GLU A 30 -13.75 -2.58 -9.21
CA GLU A 30 -12.48 -2.74 -9.92
C GLU A 30 -11.37 -1.93 -9.25
N LEU A 31 -11.60 -0.63 -9.03
CA LEU A 31 -10.62 0.23 -8.37
C LEU A 31 -10.25 -0.24 -6.96
N SER A 32 -11.24 -0.70 -6.19
CA SER A 32 -11.02 -1.27 -4.86
C SER A 32 -10.20 -2.57 -4.92
N ALA A 33 -10.50 -3.48 -5.85
CA ALA A 33 -9.73 -4.70 -6.05
C ALA A 33 -8.27 -4.42 -6.46
N GLU A 34 -8.02 -3.38 -7.26
CA GLU A 34 -6.67 -2.96 -7.64
C GLU A 34 -5.88 -2.39 -6.44
N TRP A 35 -6.53 -1.59 -5.58
CA TRP A 35 -5.93 -1.13 -4.31
C TRP A 35 -5.59 -2.29 -3.38
N LEU A 36 -6.49 -3.26 -3.21
CA LEU A 36 -6.25 -4.48 -2.43
C LEU A 36 -5.07 -5.28 -3.00
N THR A 37 -5.00 -5.39 -4.33
CA THR A 37 -3.90 -6.07 -5.03
C THR A 37 -2.57 -5.36 -4.75
N TRP A 38 -2.52 -4.04 -4.92
CA TRP A 38 -1.31 -3.25 -4.74
C TRP A 38 -0.81 -3.25 -3.29
N GLY A 39 -1.70 -3.02 -2.32
CA GLY A 39 -1.36 -3.03 -0.90
C GLY A 39 -0.85 -4.39 -0.44
N THR A 40 -1.55 -5.47 -0.83
CA THR A 40 -1.14 -6.84 -0.46
C THR A 40 0.17 -7.24 -1.14
N TYR A 41 0.40 -6.83 -2.40
CA TYR A 41 1.68 -7.05 -3.07
C TYR A 41 2.83 -6.34 -2.34
N GLY A 42 2.62 -5.09 -1.92
CA GLY A 42 3.60 -4.33 -1.15
C GLY A 42 3.94 -4.99 0.19
N ASP A 43 2.92 -5.46 0.92
CA ASP A 43 3.06 -6.16 2.19
C ASP A 43 3.92 -7.44 2.07
N ASP A 44 3.74 -8.22 0.99
CA ASP A 44 4.60 -9.38 0.70
C ASP A 44 6.01 -8.96 0.22
N TYR A 45 6.10 -7.87 -0.55
CA TYR A 45 7.34 -7.41 -1.19
C TYR A 45 8.37 -6.92 -0.19
N TYR A 46 7.96 -6.08 0.75
CA TYR A 46 8.87 -5.46 1.72
C TYR A 46 9.72 -6.48 2.53
N PRO A 47 9.14 -7.49 3.21
CA PRO A 47 9.91 -8.46 3.96
C PRO A 47 10.77 -9.37 3.06
N LEU A 48 10.29 -9.72 1.87
CA LEU A 48 11.05 -10.57 0.94
C LEU A 48 12.28 -9.88 0.37
N VAL A 49 12.14 -8.61 -0.01
CA VAL A 49 13.18 -7.84 -0.70
C VAL A 49 14.11 -7.14 0.29
N PHE A 50 13.60 -6.57 1.39
CA PHE A 50 14.41 -5.81 2.35
C PHE A 50 14.64 -6.54 3.67
N GLY A 51 13.71 -7.38 4.11
CA GLY A 51 13.81 -8.08 5.40
C GLY A 51 14.93 -9.11 5.45
N ARG A 52 14.99 -10.02 4.46
CA ARG A 52 16.05 -11.05 4.36
C ARG A 52 17.48 -10.47 4.32
N PRO A 53 17.78 -9.46 3.47
CA PRO A 53 19.11 -8.83 3.47
C PRO A 53 19.31 -7.83 4.62
N ARG A 54 18.25 -7.50 5.37
CA ARG A 54 18.22 -6.44 6.40
C ARG A 54 18.58 -5.05 5.86
N ASP A 55 18.15 -4.77 4.64
CA ASP A 55 18.43 -3.51 3.96
C ASP A 55 17.35 -2.45 4.25
N LEU A 56 17.35 -1.96 5.50
CA LEU A 56 16.44 -0.90 5.93
C LEU A 56 16.67 0.42 5.18
N ALA A 57 17.88 0.65 4.67
CA ALA A 57 18.19 1.86 3.92
C ALA A 57 17.46 1.87 2.57
N ALA A 58 17.51 0.75 1.84
CA ALA A 58 16.76 0.60 0.60
C ALA A 58 15.25 0.65 0.82
N ALA A 59 14.74 0.04 1.90
CA ALA A 59 13.31 0.11 2.25
C ALA A 59 12.85 1.56 2.48
N ARG A 60 13.64 2.36 3.22
CA ARG A 60 13.34 3.79 3.46
C ARG A 60 13.38 4.62 2.18
N LEU A 61 14.29 4.30 1.25
CA LEU A 61 14.36 4.98 -0.04
C LEU A 61 13.11 4.70 -0.88
N LEU A 62 12.66 3.44 -0.95
CA LEU A 62 11.43 3.09 -1.65
C LEU A 62 10.22 3.75 -0.99
N HIS A 63 10.13 3.73 0.35
CA HIS A 63 9.06 4.40 1.08
C HIS A 63 8.96 5.90 0.71
N ALA A 64 10.08 6.63 0.70
CA ALA A 64 10.08 8.04 0.31
C ALA A 64 9.62 8.26 -1.13
N ARG A 65 9.97 7.35 -2.06
CA ARG A 65 9.53 7.39 -3.46
C ARG A 65 8.04 7.10 -3.60
N LEU A 66 7.49 6.16 -2.83
CA LEU A 66 6.05 5.89 -2.80
C LEU A 66 5.26 7.09 -2.28
N LEU A 67 5.74 7.78 -1.24
CA LEU A 67 5.11 9.02 -0.77
C LEU A 67 5.13 10.13 -1.84
N ALA A 68 6.19 10.21 -2.65
CA ALA A 68 6.26 11.17 -3.75
C ALA A 68 5.23 10.87 -4.86
N CYS A 69 4.82 9.60 -5.03
CA CYS A 69 3.78 9.20 -5.98
C CYS A 69 2.35 9.58 -5.53
N MET A 70 2.18 10.25 -4.38
CA MET A 70 0.89 10.69 -3.86
C MET A 70 0.85 12.22 -3.63
N PRO A 71 1.03 13.05 -4.69
CA PRO A 71 0.97 14.50 -4.56
C PRO A 71 -0.44 14.96 -4.15
N LEU A 72 -0.52 15.83 -3.14
CA LEU A 72 -1.79 16.38 -2.66
C LEU A 72 -2.32 17.52 -3.53
N ASP A 73 -1.44 18.38 -4.03
CA ASP A 73 -1.84 19.58 -4.79
C ASP A 73 -2.39 19.21 -6.18
N ASP A 74 -1.68 18.33 -6.88
CA ASP A 74 -2.02 17.88 -8.23
C ASP A 74 -1.78 16.37 -8.40
N PRO A 75 -2.82 15.53 -8.22
CA PRO A 75 -2.73 14.08 -8.39
C PRO A 75 -2.22 13.65 -9.77
N ALA A 76 -2.48 14.44 -10.83
CA ALA A 76 -2.06 14.10 -12.19
C ALA A 76 -0.54 14.12 -12.36
N LEU A 77 0.21 14.72 -11.44
CA LEU A 77 1.68 14.71 -11.44
C LEU A 77 2.28 13.39 -10.89
N ALA A 78 1.45 12.49 -10.33
CA ALA A 78 1.92 11.27 -9.68
C ALA A 78 2.83 10.41 -10.57
N GLU A 79 2.47 10.25 -11.86
CA GLU A 79 3.23 9.42 -12.81
C GLU A 79 4.68 9.92 -12.98
N GLY A 80 4.91 11.24 -12.86
CA GLY A 80 6.23 11.84 -12.99
C GLY A 80 7.23 11.46 -11.89
N PHE A 81 6.75 10.90 -10.77
CA PHE A 81 7.58 10.45 -9.64
C PHE A 81 7.90 8.96 -9.67
N ALA A 82 7.27 8.19 -10.56
CA ALA A 82 7.37 6.73 -10.58
C ALA A 82 8.45 6.20 -11.53
N GLU A 83 9.34 5.34 -11.05
CA GLU A 83 10.36 4.68 -11.88
C GLU A 83 10.25 3.16 -11.85
N ALA A 84 9.76 2.57 -10.74
CA ALA A 84 9.61 1.13 -10.57
C ALA A 84 8.15 0.67 -10.77
N PRO A 85 7.89 -0.64 -11.04
CA PRO A 85 6.53 -1.14 -11.24
C PRO A 85 5.56 -0.84 -10.08
N ILE A 86 6.01 -1.02 -8.83
CA ILE A 86 5.17 -0.76 -7.63
C ILE A 86 4.83 0.74 -7.49
N GLU A 87 5.74 1.62 -7.90
CA GLU A 87 5.52 3.07 -7.88
C GLU A 87 4.56 3.49 -9.00
N ARG A 88 4.72 2.93 -10.21
CA ARG A 88 3.81 3.21 -11.33
C ARG A 88 2.38 2.77 -11.02
N ALA A 89 2.22 1.60 -10.40
CA ALA A 89 0.92 1.13 -9.96
C ALA A 89 0.30 2.06 -8.90
N LEU A 90 1.08 2.52 -7.92
CA LEU A 90 0.60 3.50 -6.94
C LEU A 90 0.22 4.83 -7.60
N ALA A 91 1.03 5.32 -8.55
CA ALA A 91 0.76 6.59 -9.22
C ALA A 91 -0.53 6.54 -10.05
N ASP A 92 -0.79 5.44 -10.75
CA ASP A 92 -2.06 5.21 -11.48
C ASP A 92 -3.26 5.21 -10.53
N LEU A 93 -3.18 4.39 -9.47
CA LEU A 93 -4.21 4.28 -8.45
C LEU A 93 -4.47 5.62 -7.77
N TRP A 94 -3.41 6.32 -7.36
CA TRP A 94 -3.51 7.63 -6.74
C TRP A 94 -4.21 8.63 -7.65
N THR A 95 -3.84 8.70 -8.93
CA THR A 95 -4.48 9.63 -9.88
C THR A 95 -5.98 9.36 -9.96
N ARG A 96 -6.37 8.10 -10.23
CA ARG A 96 -7.78 7.70 -10.40
C ARG A 96 -8.61 7.87 -9.13
N THR A 97 -8.02 7.69 -7.96
CA THR A 97 -8.72 7.81 -6.67
C THR A 97 -8.76 9.24 -6.14
N ALA A 98 -7.64 9.97 -6.21
CA ALA A 98 -7.47 11.27 -5.55
C ALA A 98 -7.97 12.45 -6.40
N GLU A 99 -7.96 12.36 -7.73
CA GLU A 99 -8.42 13.42 -8.63
C GLU A 99 -9.85 13.89 -8.33
N PRO A 100 -10.86 13.01 -8.16
CA PRO A 100 -12.23 13.44 -7.84
C PRO A 100 -12.45 13.88 -6.39
N MET A 101 -11.48 13.64 -5.48
CA MET A 101 -11.59 13.99 -4.07
C MET A 101 -11.36 15.48 -3.82
N ASP A 102 -12.09 16.06 -2.87
CA ASP A 102 -11.76 17.36 -2.33
C ASP A 102 -10.43 17.31 -1.54
N PRO A 103 -9.75 18.45 -1.31
CA PRO A 103 -8.44 18.47 -0.67
C PRO A 103 -8.39 17.85 0.74
N VAL A 104 -9.48 17.94 1.51
CA VAL A 104 -9.52 17.41 2.89
C VAL A 104 -9.62 15.90 2.85
N THR A 105 -10.53 15.36 2.04
CA THR A 105 -10.69 13.91 1.84
C THR A 105 -9.43 13.30 1.25
N ARG A 106 -8.80 13.98 0.28
CA ARG A 106 -7.54 13.55 -0.33
C ARG A 106 -6.40 13.47 0.68
N ALA A 107 -6.28 14.48 1.55
CA ALA A 107 -5.26 14.48 2.61
C ALA A 107 -5.48 13.31 3.59
N ALA A 108 -6.72 13.10 4.04
CA ALA A 108 -7.06 11.99 4.92
C ALA A 108 -6.77 10.63 4.27
N PHE A 109 -7.06 10.47 2.98
CA PHE A 109 -6.76 9.24 2.25
C PHE A 109 -5.23 9.02 2.11
N ARG A 110 -4.47 10.06 1.75
CA ARG A 110 -3.00 10.00 1.73
C ARG A 110 -2.44 9.58 3.08
N ASP A 111 -2.95 10.16 4.16
CA ASP A 111 -2.49 9.84 5.52
C ASP A 111 -2.74 8.36 5.82
N GLY A 112 -3.91 7.80 5.45
CA GLY A 112 -4.18 6.37 5.59
C GLY A 112 -3.17 5.48 4.86
N VAL A 113 -2.83 5.82 3.61
CA VAL A 113 -1.82 5.10 2.84
C VAL A 113 -0.43 5.26 3.45
N GLU A 114 -0.06 6.46 3.91
CA GLU A 114 1.21 6.73 4.58
C GLU A 114 1.37 5.89 5.85
N HIS A 115 0.35 5.78 6.70
CA HIS A 115 0.37 4.91 7.89
C HIS A 115 0.57 3.44 7.51
N MET A 116 -0.09 2.95 6.45
CA MET A 116 0.15 1.59 5.95
C MET A 116 1.60 1.41 5.50
N LEU A 117 2.17 2.36 4.76
CA LEU A 117 3.57 2.31 4.32
C LEU A 117 4.58 2.37 5.48
N GLU A 118 4.29 3.15 6.52
CA GLU A 118 5.10 3.21 7.74
C GLU A 118 5.09 1.87 8.49
N SER A 119 3.97 1.15 8.43
CA SER A 119 3.83 -0.17 9.06
C SER A 119 4.82 -1.18 8.55
N TRP A 120 5.05 -1.20 7.23
CA TRP A 120 6.01 -2.10 6.61
C TRP A 120 7.44 -1.81 7.08
N LEU A 121 7.81 -0.53 7.24
CA LEU A 121 9.11 -0.16 7.79
C LEU A 121 9.27 -0.57 9.24
N TRP A 122 8.22 -0.42 10.05
CA TRP A 122 8.21 -0.83 11.45
C TRP A 122 8.35 -2.35 11.59
N GLU A 123 7.63 -3.13 10.80
CA GLU A 123 7.75 -4.60 10.80
C GLU A 123 9.17 -5.05 10.41
N LEU A 124 9.76 -4.43 9.38
CA LEU A 124 11.15 -4.67 9.01
C LEU A 124 12.12 -4.32 10.15
N GLY A 125 11.87 -3.23 10.87
CA GLY A 125 12.65 -2.84 12.05
C GLY A 125 12.61 -3.89 13.15
N ASN A 126 11.43 -4.41 13.47
CA ASN A 126 11.26 -5.48 14.45
C ASN A 126 11.96 -6.78 14.03
N GLN A 127 11.82 -7.17 12.75
CA GLN A 127 12.51 -8.33 12.19
C GLN A 127 14.04 -8.19 12.29
N ALA A 128 14.59 -7.02 11.97
CA ALA A 128 16.03 -6.76 12.05
C ALA A 128 16.55 -6.86 13.49
N GLN A 129 15.74 -6.48 14.49
CA GLN A 129 16.05 -6.52 15.91
C GLN A 129 15.77 -7.87 16.59
N HIS A 130 15.20 -8.86 15.87
CA HIS A 130 14.73 -10.13 16.44
C HIS A 130 13.76 -9.91 17.61
N ARG A 131 13.00 -8.81 17.56
CA ARG A 131 12.04 -8.43 18.59
C ARG A 131 10.65 -8.93 18.19
N VAL A 132 10.02 -9.70 19.07
CA VAL A 132 8.59 -9.95 19.00
C VAL A 132 7.91 -8.79 19.73
N PRO A 133 7.05 -7.98 19.06
CA PRO A 133 6.33 -6.90 19.72
C PRO A 133 5.46 -7.45 20.85
N ASP A 134 5.29 -6.68 21.92
CA ASP A 134 4.31 -6.99 22.95
C ASP A 134 2.89 -6.96 22.33
N PRO A 135 1.93 -7.78 22.80
CA PRO A 135 0.59 -7.84 22.22
C PRO A 135 -0.15 -6.50 22.13
N VAL A 136 0.13 -5.55 23.05
CA VAL A 136 -0.46 -4.20 22.99
C VAL A 136 0.14 -3.38 21.85
N ASP A 137 1.47 -3.36 21.72
CA ASP A 137 2.18 -2.71 20.62
C ASP A 137 1.72 -3.28 19.26
N TYR A 138 1.48 -4.59 19.20
CA TYR A 138 1.00 -5.28 18.00
C TYR A 138 -0.45 -4.91 17.64
N LEU A 139 -1.33 -4.81 18.64
CA LEU A 139 -2.73 -4.42 18.45
C LEU A 139 -2.88 -2.95 18.08
N GLU A 140 -2.12 -2.06 18.72
CA GLU A 140 -2.14 -0.62 18.42
C GLU A 140 -1.59 -0.37 17.00
N MET A 141 -0.51 -1.03 16.60
CA MET A 141 -0.05 -0.99 15.22
C MET A 141 -1.07 -1.55 14.23
N ARG A 142 -1.56 -2.79 14.40
CA ARG A 142 -2.50 -3.38 13.44
C ARG A 142 -3.82 -2.62 13.31
N ARG A 143 -4.25 -1.91 14.35
CA ARG A 143 -5.46 -1.08 14.30
C ARG A 143 -5.32 0.13 13.36
N HIS A 144 -4.09 0.57 13.08
CA HIS A 144 -3.79 1.70 12.21
C HIS A 144 -3.24 1.29 10.83
N THR A 145 -2.86 0.01 10.65
CA THR A 145 -2.06 -0.40 9.48
C THR A 145 -2.75 -1.42 8.58
N PHE A 146 -3.97 -1.85 8.92
CA PHE A 146 -4.77 -2.76 8.09
C PHE A 146 -5.35 -2.07 6.83
N GLY A 147 -5.12 -0.77 6.64
CA GLY A 147 -5.63 -0.04 5.47
C GLY A 147 -7.16 0.12 5.46
N SER A 148 -7.79 0.17 6.63
CA SER A 148 -9.23 0.41 6.84
C SER A 148 -9.56 1.87 7.15
#